data_AF-A0A2C9UV50-F1
#
_entry.id   AF-A0A2C9UV50-F1
#
_cell.length_a   1.000
_cell.length_b   1.000
_cell.length_c   1.000
_cell.angle_alpha   90.00
_cell.angle_beta   90.00
_cell.angle_gamma   90.00
#
_symmetry.space_group_name_H-M   'P 1'
#
loop_
_entity.id
_entity.type
_entity.pdbx_description
1 polymer ?
#
loop_
_entity_poly.entity_id
_entity_poly.type
_entity_poly.pdbx_seq_one_letter_code
_entity_poly.pdbx_strand_id
1 'polypeptide(L)'
;MGKPSGKQVLVVFMVALIILVMRSEAKVTRNELHSRLLLREIGYTESKLEYHRQIFKQNSDRVSPGGPDPEHHSHPPRTKA
;
A
#
# COMPACT_ATOMS: atom_id res chain seq x y z
N MET A 1 38.72 27.34 14.76
CA MET A 1 37.61 26.36 14.66
C MET A 1 37.18 25.94 16.06
N GLY A 2 36.05 26.46 16.57
CA GLY A 2 35.48 26.00 17.84
C GLY A 2 34.81 24.64 17.64
N LYS A 3 35.12 23.66 18.50
CA LYS A 3 34.45 22.35 18.47
C LYS A 3 32.96 22.54 18.78
N PRO A 4 32.04 22.02 17.94
CA PRO A 4 30.62 22.16 18.20
C PRO A 4 30.25 21.43 19.48
N SER A 5 29.45 22.08 20.34
CA SER A 5 28.93 21.45 21.55
C SER A 5 27.93 20.34 21.19
N GLY A 6 27.83 19.29 22.00
CA GLY A 6 26.90 18.19 21.76
C GLY A 6 25.44 18.64 21.60
N LYS A 7 25.06 19.73 22.27
CA LYS A 7 23.74 20.37 22.13
C LYS A 7 23.53 20.96 20.73
N GLN A 8 24.54 21.60 20.14
CA GLN A 8 24.46 22.14 18.78
C GLN A 8 24.32 21.03 17.74
N VAL A 9 25.07 19.93 17.90
CA VAL A 9 24.95 18.76 17.03
C VAL A 9 23.54 18.16 17.11
N LEU A 10 22.98 18.05 18.32
CA LEU A 10 21.63 17.54 18.53
C LEU A 10 20.56 18.42 17.87
N VAL A 11 20.66 19.75 18.01
CA VAL A 11 19.72 20.68 17.38
C VAL A 11 19.77 20.59 15.86
N VAL A 12 20.95 20.54 15.26
CA VAL A 12 21.10 20.40 13.80
C VAL A 12 20.53 19.06 13.32
N PHE A 13 20.78 17.98 14.07
CA PHE A 13 20.24 16.67 13.76
C PHE A 13 18.70 16.64 13.82
N MET A 14 18.11 17.24 14.87
CA MET A 14 16.65 17.34 15.00
C MET A 14 16.02 18.16 13.87
N VAL A 15 16.63 19.30 13.50
CA VAL A 15 16.16 20.11 12.37
C VAL A 15 16.25 19.32 11.06
N ALA A 16 17.34 18.58 10.83
CA ALA A 16 17.50 17.74 9.65
C ALA A 16 16.43 16.64 9.58
N LEU A 17 16.11 15.99 10.70
CA LEU A 17 15.05 14.99 10.78
C LEU A 17 13.66 15.59 10.51
N ILE A 18 13.35 16.77 11.07
CA ILE A 18 12.07 17.46 10.81
C ILE A 18 11.92 17.79 9.32
N ILE A 19 12.97 18.31 8.68
CA ILE A 19 12.97 18.60 7.24
C ILE A 19 12.79 17.31 6.42
N LEU A 20 13.42 16.21 6.83
CA LEU A 20 13.32 14.92 6.16
C LEU A 20 11.89 14.35 6.25
N VAL A 21 11.27 14.40 7.43
CA VAL A 21 9.89 13.93 7.65
C VAL A 21 8.89 14.80 6.87
N MET A 22 9.03 16.12 6.88
CA MET A 22 8.12 16.99 6.10
C MET A 22 8.24 16.75 4.58
N ARG A 23 9.43 16.39 4.09
CA ARG A 23 9.62 16.00 2.69
C ARG A 23 9.03 14.63 2.34
N SER A 24 8.98 13.69 3.30
CA SER A 24 8.37 12.37 3.06
C SER A 24 6.85 12.46 3.00
N GLU A 25 6.23 13.22 3.91
CA GLU A 25 4.77 13.37 3.98
C GLU A 25 4.18 14.09 2.75
N ALA A 26 4.87 15.12 2.23
CA ALA A 26 4.44 15.86 1.05
C ALA A 26 4.44 15.02 -0.25
N LYS A 27 5.26 13.97 -0.31
CA LYS A 27 5.27 13.01 -1.43
C LYS A 27 4.21 11.93 -1.26
N VAL A 28 3.99 11.43 -0.04
CA VAL A 28 2.98 10.39 0.23
C VAL A 28 1.57 10.91 -0.04
N THR A 29 1.23 12.10 0.46
CA THR A 29 -0.10 12.70 0.24
C THR A 29 -0.36 13.06 -1.22
N ARG A 30 0.63 13.58 -1.96
CA ARG A 30 0.50 13.86 -3.40
C ARG A 30 0.22 12.60 -4.22
N ASN A 31 0.93 11.50 -3.93
CA ASN A 31 0.77 10.26 -4.67
C ASN A 31 -0.57 9.58 -4.37
N GLU A 32 -1.06 9.66 -3.12
CA GLU A 32 -2.38 9.15 -2.73
C GLU A 32 -3.52 9.96 -3.38
N LEU A 33 -3.40 11.28 -3.44
CA LEU A 33 -4.40 12.11 -4.14
C LEU A 33 -4.39 11.84 -5.65
N HIS A 34 -3.21 11.70 -6.25
CA HIS A 34 -3.10 11.43 -7.69
C HIS A 34 -3.64 10.05 -8.05
N SER A 35 -3.36 9.01 -7.26
CA SER A 35 -3.90 7.67 -7.50
C SER A 35 -5.43 7.64 -7.36
N ARG A 36 -5.99 8.35 -6.37
CA ARG A 36 -7.44 8.52 -6.22
C ARG A 36 -8.07 9.21 -7.42
N LEU A 37 -7.44 10.25 -7.96
CA LEU A 37 -7.90 10.93 -9.17
C LEU A 37 -7.83 10.02 -10.39
N LEU A 38 -6.75 9.26 -10.57
CA LEU A 38 -6.63 8.28 -11.66
C LEU A 38 -7.69 7.19 -11.56
N LEU A 39 -7.93 6.65 -10.37
CA LEU A 39 -8.97 5.65 -10.11
C LEU A 39 -10.36 6.20 -10.46
N ARG A 40 -10.63 7.45 -10.10
CA ARG A 40 -11.87 8.15 -10.46
C ARG A 40 -12.00 8.35 -11.97
N GLU A 41 -10.91 8.75 -12.64
CA GLU A 41 -10.85 8.94 -14.10
C GLU A 41 -11.19 7.66 -14.86
N ILE A 42 -10.66 6.51 -14.41
CA ILE A 42 -10.94 5.19 -15.03
C ILE A 42 -12.29 4.58 -14.59
N GLY A 43 -13.13 5.35 -13.87
CA GLY A 43 -14.51 4.97 -13.53
C GLY A 43 -14.71 4.28 -12.18
N TYR A 44 -13.72 4.29 -11.28
CA TYR A 44 -13.96 3.84 -9.88
C TYR A 44 -14.64 4.94 -9.07
N THR A 45 -15.79 4.61 -8.49
CA THR A 45 -16.49 5.47 -7.53
C THR A 45 -15.81 5.44 -6.15
N GLU A 46 -15.91 6.53 -5.40
CA GLU A 46 -15.33 6.63 -4.06
C GLU A 46 -15.81 5.53 -3.10
N SER A 47 -17.08 5.11 -3.20
CA SER A 47 -17.65 4.01 -2.41
C SER A 47 -16.93 2.68 -2.64
N LYS A 48 -16.55 2.39 -3.89
CA LYS A 48 -15.82 1.18 -4.26
C LYS A 48 -14.39 1.22 -3.73
N LEU A 49 -13.76 2.38 -3.77
CA LEU A 49 -12.41 2.56 -3.23
C LEU A 49 -12.38 2.38 -1.70
N GLU A 50 -13.36 2.94 -0.99
CA GLU A 50 -13.46 2.79 0.47
C GLU A 50 -13.75 1.33 0.87
N TYR A 51 -14.61 0.64 0.13
CA TYR A 51 -14.86 -0.79 0.32
C TYR A 51 -13.58 -1.62 0.21
N HIS A 52 -12.76 -1.38 -0.83
CA HIS A 52 -11.48 -2.08 -0.99
C HIS A 52 -10.47 -1.70 0.10
N ARG A 53 -10.41 -0.42 0.52
CA ARG A 53 -9.55 0.04 1.61
C ARG A 53 -9.90 -0.63 2.93
N GLN A 54 -11.20 -0.73 3.24
CA GLN A 54 -11.70 -1.35 4.45
C GLN A 54 -11.44 -2.87 4.47
N ILE A 55 -11.65 -3.55 3.33
CA ILE A 55 -11.29 -4.95 3.16
C ILE A 55 -9.80 -5.16 3.35
N PHE A 56 -8.94 -4.35 2.72
CA PHE A 56 -7.49 -4.49 2.86
C PHE A 56 -7.04 -4.31 4.32
N LYS A 57 -7.63 -3.34 5.03
CA LYS A 57 -7.32 -3.06 6.44
C LYS A 57 -7.80 -4.15 7.39
N GLN A 58 -8.93 -4.80 7.09
CA GLN A 58 -9.49 -5.88 7.91
C GLN A 58 -8.94 -7.26 7.56
N ASN A 59 -8.39 -7.44 6.35
CA ASN A 59 -8.04 -8.74 5.80
C ASN A 59 -6.55 -8.87 5.51
N SER A 60 -5.66 -8.25 6.30
CA SER A 60 -4.21 -8.47 6.17
C SER A 60 -3.82 -9.95 6.27
N ASP A 61 -4.69 -10.76 6.87
CA ASP A 61 -4.46 -12.18 7.13
C ASP A 61 -5.14 -13.10 6.09
N ARG A 62 -5.80 -12.54 5.06
CA ARG A 62 -6.41 -13.35 3.99
C ARG A 62 -5.34 -13.84 3.02
N VAL A 63 -5.05 -15.14 3.11
CA VAL A 63 -4.34 -15.87 2.07
C VAL A 63 -5.28 -15.99 0.86
N SER A 64 -4.79 -15.67 -0.33
CA SER A 64 -5.55 -15.91 -1.57
C SER A 64 -5.95 -17.39 -1.60
N PRO A 65 -7.22 -17.73 -1.90
CA PRO A 65 -7.61 -19.13 -1.99
C PRO A 65 -6.69 -19.86 -2.96
N GLY A 66 -6.34 -21.10 -2.63
CA GLY A 66 -5.66 -21.98 -3.58
C GLY A 66 -6.44 -22.00 -4.87
N GLY A 67 -5.74 -21.87 -6.00
CA GLY A 67 -6.37 -21.97 -7.32
C GLY A 67 -7.14 -23.28 -7.49
N PRO A 68 -7.89 -23.43 -8.59
CA PRO A 68 -8.63 -24.65 -8.88
C PRO A 68 -7.73 -25.88 -8.71
N ASP A 69 -8.23 -26.93 -8.05
CA ASP A 69 -7.49 -28.18 -7.87
C ASP A 69 -7.06 -28.72 -9.27
N PRO A 70 -5.75 -28.83 -9.55
CA PRO A 70 -5.24 -29.31 -10.82
C PRO A 70 -5.73 -30.71 -11.19
N GLU A 71 -6.13 -31.52 -10.21
CA GLU A 71 -6.53 -32.91 -10.44
C GLU A 71 -7.98 -33.06 -10.96
N HIS A 72 -8.78 -32.00 -10.96
CA HIS A 72 -10.19 -32.04 -11.37
C HIS A 72 -10.45 -32.47 -12.83
N HIS A 73 -9.43 -32.47 -13.69
CA HIS A 73 -9.55 -32.83 -15.12
C HIS A 73 -8.84 -34.13 -15.49
N SER A 74 -8.37 -34.92 -14.52
CA SER A 74 -7.60 -36.14 -14.75
C SER A 74 -8.45 -37.35 -15.20
N HIS A 75 -9.78 -37.23 -15.17
CA HIS A 75 -10.68 -38.31 -15.57
C HIS A 75 -11.40 -37.97 -16.89
N PRO A 76 -11.23 -38.79 -17.94
CA PRO A 76 -12.06 -38.67 -19.12
C PRO A 76 -13.53 -38.94 -18.74
N PRO A 77 -14.49 -38.28 -19.41
CA PRO A 77 -15.91 -38.49 -19.13
C PRO A 77 -16.23 -39.97 -19.27
N ARG A 78 -16.75 -40.56 -18.17
CA ARG A 78 -17.15 -41.96 -18.13
C ARG A 78 -18.27 -42.19 -19.14
N THR A 79 -17.95 -42.77 -20.29
CA THR A 79 -18.95 -43.25 -21.24
C THR A 79 -19.72 -44.38 -20.59
N LYS A 80 -21.01 -44.16 -20.31
CA LYS A 80 -21.92 -45.25 -19.96
C LYS A 80 -22.24 -46.01 -21.25
N ALA A 81 -21.90 -47.30 -21.27
CA ALA A 81 -22.44 -48.27 -22.21
C ALA A 81 -23.86 -48.65 -21.80
#